data_AF-A0A7C6A465-F1
#
_entry.id   AF-A0A7C6A465-F1
#
_cell.length_a   1.000
_cell.length_b   1.000
_cell.length_c   1.000
_cell.angle_alpha   90.00
_cell.angle_beta   90.00
_cell.angle_gamma   90.00
#
_symmetry.space_group_name_H-M   'P 1'
#
loop_
_entity.id
_entity.type
_entity.pdbx_description
1 polymer ?
#
loop_
_entity_poly.entity_id
_entity_poly.type
_entity_poly.pdbx_seq_one_letter_code
_entity_poly.pdbx_strand_id
1 'polypeptide(L)' 'MMIWFRGTFPRFRYDQLMNIGWKVLIPLGMVFILINAAVGMLRQ' A
#
# COMPACT_ATOMS: atom_id res chain seq x y z
N MET A 1 0.76 -10.43 22.20
CA MET A 1 -0.66 -10.17 21.90
C MET A 1 -0.91 -10.36 20.39
N MET A 2 -0.89 -11.59 19.88
CA MET A 2 -1.18 -11.91 18.46
C MET A 2 -2.04 -13.18 18.29
N ILE A 3 -2.68 -13.65 19.36
CA ILE A 3 -3.49 -14.88 19.34
C ILE A 3 -4.79 -14.69 18.56
N TRP A 4 -5.36 -13.47 18.57
CA TRP A 4 -6.58 -13.15 17.82
C TRP A 4 -6.37 -13.02 16.31
N PHE A 5 -5.16 -12.63 15.88
CA PHE A 5 -4.87 -12.43 14.45
C PHE A 5 -4.98 -13.72 13.63
N ARG A 6 -4.77 -14.88 14.26
CA ARG A 6 -4.92 -16.20 13.62
C ARG A 6 -6.36 -16.73 13.62
N GLY A 7 -7.24 -16.16 14.43
CA GLY A 7 -8.66 -16.53 14.50
C GLY A 7 -9.57 -15.69 13.61
N THR A 8 -9.17 -14.45 13.28
CA THR A 8 -10.01 -13.49 12.51
C THR A 8 -9.65 -13.42 11.02
N PHE A 9 -8.43 -13.77 10.62
CA PHE A 9 -8.01 -13.74 9.21
C PHE A 9 -7.99 -15.17 8.62
N PRO A 10 -9.05 -15.60 7.92
CA PRO A 10 -9.10 -16.91 7.27
C PRO A 10 -8.10 -16.90 6.09
N ARG A 11 -6.90 -17.45 6.29
CA ARG A 11 -5.85 -17.67 5.26
C ARG A 11 -5.96 -16.73 4.04
N PHE A 12 -5.72 -15.44 4.23
CA PHE A 12 -5.50 -14.57 3.07
C PHE A 12 -4.28 -15.12 2.33
N ARG A 13 -4.47 -15.50 1.07
CA ARG A 13 -3.36 -16.02 0.26
C ARG A 13 -2.26 -14.97 0.23
N TYR A 14 -1.02 -15.40 0.42
CA TYR A 14 0.15 -14.55 0.19
C TYR A 14 0.08 -13.90 -1.21
N ASP A 15 -0.51 -14.59 -2.19
CA ASP A 15 -0.77 -14.06 -3.52
C ASP A 15 -1.67 -12.82 -3.52
N GLN A 16 -2.67 -12.75 -2.64
CA GLN A 16 -3.62 -11.65 -2.60
C GLN A 16 -2.98 -10.42 -1.96
N LEU A 17 -2.18 -10.62 -0.91
CA LEU A 17 -1.34 -9.58 -0.32
C LEU A 17 -0.29 -9.08 -1.32
N MET A 18 0.36 -10.01 -2.03
CA MET A 18 1.35 -9.71 -3.07
C MET A 18 0.70 -8.91 -4.20
N ASN A 19 -0.49 -9.31 -4.66
CA ASN A 19 -1.21 -8.63 -5.73
C ASN A 19 -1.61 -7.20 -5.32
N ILE A 20 -2.03 -6.98 -4.07
CA ILE A 20 -2.32 -5.63 -3.54
C ILE A 20 -1.03 -4.81 -3.40
N GLY A 21 0.01 -5.39 -2.82
CA GLY A 21 1.31 -4.74 -2.64
C GLY A 21 1.92 -4.30 -3.97
N TRP A 22 1.99 -5.22 -4.92
CA TRP A 22 2.67 -4.99 -6.20
C TRP A 22 1.84 -4.23 -7.23
N LYS A 23 0.51 -4.44 -7.30
CA LYS A 23 -0.33 -3.71 -8.28
C LYS A 23 -0.92 -2.42 -7.76
N VAL A 24 -1.03 -2.22 -6.45
CA VAL A 24 -1.65 -1.02 -5.89
C VAL A 24 -0.63 -0.16 -5.17
N LEU A 25 0.18 -0.74 -4.28
CA LEU A 25 1.09 0.05 -3.44
C LEU A 25 2.23 0.71 -4.23
N ILE A 26 2.82 -0.02 -5.20
CA ILE A 26 3.89 0.51 -6.07
C ILE A 26 3.43 1.69 -6.94
N PRO A 27 2.37 1.56 -7.77
CA PRO A 27 1.91 2.69 -8.58
C PRO A 27 1.36 3.83 -7.73
N LEU A 28 0.73 3.53 -6.58
CA LEU A 28 0.27 4.56 -5.66
C LEU A 28 1.45 5.37 -5.11
N GLY A 29 2.54 4.72 -4.69
CA GLY A 29 3.76 5.41 -4.25
C GLY A 29 4.37 6.32 -5.32
N MET A 30 4.40 5.87 -6.59
CA MET A 30 4.85 6.70 -7.71
C MET A 30 3.99 7.94 -7.90
N VAL A 31 2.66 7.80 -7.83
CA VAL A 31 1.73 8.92 -7.94
C VAL A 31 1.90 9.91 -6.78
N PHE A 32 2.08 9.42 -5.55
CA PHE A 32 2.32 10.29 -4.40
C PHE A 32 3.60 11.12 -4.52
N ILE A 33 4.68 10.55 -5.08
CA ILE A 33 5.94 11.30 -5.30
C ILE A 33 5.71 12.42 -6.33
N LEU A 34 5.03 12.13 -7.44
CA LEU A 34 4.71 13.12 -8.46
C LEU A 34 3.81 14.24 -7.92
N ILE A 35 2.80 13.88 -7.12
CA ILE A 35 1.92 14.86 -6.47
C ILE A 35 2.71 15.74 -5.50
N ASN A 36 3.56 15.16 -4.64
CA ASN A 36 4.38 15.94 -3.72
C ASN A 36 5.36 16.88 -4.45
N ALA A 37 5.94 16.42 -5.57
CA ALA A 37 6.80 17.25 -6.40
C ALA A 37 6.01 18.42 -7.04
N ALA A 38 4.84 18.16 -7.60
CA ALA A 38 3.98 19.19 -8.19
C ALA A 38 3.47 20.20 -7.15
N VAL A 39 3.04 19.72 -5.98
CA VAL A 39 2.58 20.56 -4.86
C VAL A 39 3.73 21.38 -4.27
N GLY A 40 4.93 20.79 -4.16
CA GLY A 40 6.13 21.51 -3.75
C GLY A 40 6.49 22.64 -4.71
N MET A 41 6.39 22.40 -6.01
CA MET A 41 6.63 23.41 -7.05
C MET A 41 5.59 24.53 -7.03
N LEU A 42 4.33 24.22 -6.72
CA LEU A 42 3.24 25.21 -6.60
C LEU A 42 3.33 26.07 -5.34
N ARG A 43 4.12 25.67 -4.34
CA ARG A 43 4.26 26.39 -3.07
C ARG A 43 5.55 27.21 -2.96
N GLN A 44 6.43 27.15 -3.95
CA GLN A 44 7.55 28.08 -4.13
C GLN A 44 7.10 29.30 -4.93
#